data_AF-A0A356TDL8-F1
#
_entry.id   AF-A0A356TDL8-F1
#
_cell.length_a   1.000
_cell.length_b   1.000
_cell.length_c   1.000
_cell.angle_alpha   90.00
_cell.angle_beta   90.00
_cell.angle_gamma   90.00
#
_symmetry.space_group_name_H-M   'P 1'
#
loop_
_entity.id
_entity.type
_entity.pdbx_description
1 polymer ?
#
loop_
_entity_poly.entity_id
_entity_poly.type
_entity_poly.pdbx_seq_one_letter_code
_entity_poly.pdbx_strand_id
1 'polypeptide(L)'
;MTWTDTLIARIARHDRGFSARCFGSAESDIVRYEGRMPVCLSPPHREFLLAFGQNDGGLFAADGFDTSLEAVQAYSRDYLQDYGADFLARFHVFASSPAVEAVAIERIGDAQEPVVFMENDQRHPSWSPLADSLLTLCFGTAFIREMKIRFGRCLLTRGPTSSTADLREHLRSAGVVEEPFTDSVSWYGRLEEGTLVAAVRETASPHTSVYLCGASASSLARGLVRDLQLDEPRVSPFA
;
A
#
# COMPACT_ATOMS: atom_id res chain seq x y z
N MET A 1 -19.70 5.26 -8.17
CA MET A 1 -18.39 5.90 -8.01
C MET A 1 -17.48 4.85 -7.44
N THR A 2 -16.36 4.60 -8.09
CA THR A 2 -15.41 3.55 -7.71
C THR A 2 -14.41 4.08 -6.66
N TRP A 3 -13.58 3.22 -6.06
CA TRP A 3 -12.56 3.71 -5.11
C TRP A 3 -11.44 4.44 -5.86
N THR A 4 -11.16 4.02 -7.09
CA THR A 4 -10.22 4.68 -8.00
C THR A 4 -10.69 6.08 -8.41
N ASP A 5 -11.99 6.28 -8.69
CA ASP A 5 -12.58 7.62 -8.92
C ASP A 5 -12.35 8.55 -7.71
N THR A 6 -12.54 8.00 -6.50
CA THR A 6 -12.38 8.72 -5.24
C THR A 6 -10.93 9.15 -5.01
N LEU A 7 -9.98 8.24 -5.29
CA LEU A 7 -8.55 8.52 -5.22
C LEU A 7 -8.14 9.63 -6.19
N ILE A 8 -8.58 9.54 -7.46
CA ILE A 8 -8.30 10.53 -8.50
C ILE A 8 -8.84 11.90 -8.10
N ALA A 9 -10.11 11.97 -7.70
CA ALA A 9 -10.76 13.21 -7.31
C ALA A 9 -10.06 13.89 -6.12
N ARG A 10 -9.48 13.10 -5.20
CA ARG A 10 -8.73 13.64 -4.07
C ARG A 10 -7.40 14.22 -4.52
N ILE A 11 -6.59 13.47 -5.26
CA ILE A 11 -5.28 13.94 -5.71
C ILE A 11 -5.41 15.17 -6.63
N ALA A 12 -6.45 15.19 -7.48
CA ALA A 12 -6.75 16.30 -8.37
C ALA A 12 -6.97 17.65 -7.65
N ARG A 13 -7.35 17.65 -6.37
CA ARG A 13 -7.53 18.89 -5.58
C ARG A 13 -6.22 19.66 -5.38
N HIS A 14 -5.09 18.96 -5.32
CA HIS A 14 -3.77 19.54 -5.08
C HIS A 14 -2.81 19.36 -6.27
N ASP A 15 -3.03 18.37 -7.13
CA ASP A 15 -2.34 18.18 -8.40
C ASP A 15 -3.34 18.12 -9.56
N ARG A 16 -3.62 19.29 -10.14
CA ARG A 16 -4.61 19.45 -11.22
C ARG A 16 -4.29 18.64 -12.47
N GLY A 17 -3.04 18.22 -12.66
CA GLY A 17 -2.63 17.42 -13.81
C GLY A 17 -2.74 15.91 -13.57
N PHE A 18 -3.02 15.48 -12.34
CA PHE A 18 -3.01 14.06 -11.96
C PHE A 18 -3.98 13.24 -12.81
N SER A 19 -5.26 13.63 -12.87
CA SER A 19 -6.28 12.90 -13.63
C SER A 19 -5.96 12.78 -15.11
N ALA A 20 -5.31 13.77 -15.72
CA ALA A 20 -4.93 13.77 -17.13
C ALA A 20 -3.75 12.84 -17.43
N ARG A 21 -3.03 12.38 -16.41
CA ARG A 21 -1.92 11.44 -16.51
C ARG A 21 -2.32 10.01 -16.12
N CYS A 22 -3.51 9.80 -15.58
CA CYS A 22 -4.03 8.47 -15.29
C CYS A 22 -4.54 7.82 -16.57
N PHE A 23 -4.00 6.66 -16.90
CA PHE A 23 -4.40 5.89 -18.08
C PHE A 23 -4.64 4.44 -17.68
N GLY A 24 -5.86 3.98 -17.91
CA GLY A 24 -6.27 2.60 -17.67
C GLY A 24 -5.80 1.63 -18.75
N SER A 25 -5.72 0.35 -18.39
CA SER A 25 -5.61 -0.73 -19.36
C SER A 25 -6.97 -1.10 -19.94
N ALA A 26 -6.98 -1.57 -21.19
CA ALA A 26 -8.20 -2.09 -21.78
C ALA A 26 -8.63 -3.39 -21.08
N GLU A 27 -9.94 -3.54 -20.86
CA GLU A 27 -10.54 -4.74 -20.26
C GLU A 27 -10.07 -6.03 -20.97
N SER A 28 -9.94 -6.00 -22.30
CA SER A 28 -9.45 -7.14 -23.10
C SER A 28 -8.01 -7.54 -22.78
N ASP A 29 -7.15 -6.58 -22.44
CA ASP A 29 -5.76 -6.87 -22.08
C ASP A 29 -5.66 -7.44 -20.66
N ILE A 30 -6.53 -6.99 -19.75
CA ILE A 30 -6.65 -7.56 -18.41
C ILE A 30 -7.18 -8.99 -18.47
N VAL A 31 -8.23 -9.25 -19.25
CA VAL A 31 -8.75 -10.61 -19.47
C VAL A 31 -7.68 -11.53 -20.09
N ARG A 32 -6.92 -11.02 -21.06
CA ARG A 32 -5.80 -11.78 -21.66
C ARG A 32 -4.72 -12.10 -20.63
N TYR A 33 -4.41 -11.16 -19.73
CA TYR A 33 -3.46 -11.38 -18.64
C TYR A 33 -3.95 -12.47 -17.68
N GLU A 34 -5.18 -12.36 -17.19
CA GLU A 34 -5.77 -13.35 -16.28
C GLU A 34 -5.82 -14.74 -16.87
N GLY A 35 -6.11 -14.87 -18.18
CA GLY A 35 -6.09 -16.16 -18.87
C GLY A 35 -4.72 -16.83 -18.97
N ARG A 36 -3.64 -16.11 -18.62
CA ARG A 36 -2.26 -16.64 -18.56
C ARG A 36 -1.79 -16.90 -17.12
N MET A 37 -2.52 -16.39 -16.13
CA MET A 37 -2.17 -16.51 -14.72
C MET A 37 -2.87 -17.74 -14.11
N PRO A 38 -2.29 -18.36 -13.07
CA PRO A 38 -2.91 -19.50 -12.40
C PRO A 38 -4.22 -19.13 -11.71
N VAL A 39 -4.40 -17.84 -11.35
CA VAL A 39 -5.64 -17.35 -10.76
C VAL A 39 -5.97 -15.95 -11.30
N CYS A 40 -7.27 -15.64 -11.37
CA CYS A 40 -7.76 -14.33 -11.75
C CYS A 40 -7.37 -13.27 -10.72
N LEU A 41 -7.24 -12.02 -11.19
CA LEU A 41 -6.99 -10.87 -10.33
C LEU A 41 -8.11 -10.69 -9.32
N SER A 42 -7.76 -10.13 -8.18
CA SER A 42 -8.79 -9.73 -7.22
C SER A 42 -9.54 -8.50 -7.70
N PRO A 43 -10.79 -8.29 -7.26
CA PRO A 43 -11.59 -7.14 -7.69
C PRO A 43 -10.89 -5.79 -7.47
N PRO A 44 -10.22 -5.52 -6.32
CA PRO A 44 -9.45 -4.29 -6.13
C PRO A 44 -8.32 -4.11 -7.14
N HIS A 45 -7.56 -5.16 -7.43
CA HIS A 45 -6.44 -5.08 -8.37
C HIS A 45 -6.94 -4.91 -9.82
N ARG A 46 -8.02 -5.60 -10.20
CA ARG A 46 -8.66 -5.41 -11.51
C ARG A 46 -9.12 -3.95 -11.68
N GLU A 47 -9.80 -3.39 -10.67
CA GLU A 47 -10.25 -1.99 -10.71
C GLU A 47 -9.06 -1.03 -10.82
N PHE A 48 -7.96 -1.27 -10.10
CA PHE A 48 -6.73 -0.48 -10.22
C PHE A 48 -6.21 -0.47 -11.65
N LEU A 49 -6.09 -1.63 -12.30
CA LEU A 49 -5.57 -1.71 -13.67
C LEU A 49 -6.52 -1.07 -14.69
N LEU A 50 -7.83 -1.09 -14.45
CA LEU A 50 -8.79 -0.39 -15.30
C LEU A 50 -8.67 1.13 -15.22
N ALA A 51 -8.21 1.67 -14.09
CA ALA A 51 -8.01 3.11 -13.91
C ALA A 51 -6.57 3.56 -14.23
N PHE A 52 -5.58 2.71 -13.97
CA PHE A 52 -4.16 3.07 -13.89
C PHE A 52 -3.21 2.13 -14.64
N GLY A 53 -3.73 1.10 -15.32
CA GLY A 53 -2.93 0.01 -15.88
C GLY A 53 -1.95 0.38 -17.01
N GLN A 54 -1.97 1.60 -17.53
CA GLN A 54 -0.92 2.14 -18.39
C GLN A 54 -0.09 3.22 -17.69
N ASN A 55 -0.73 4.02 -16.82
CA ASN A 55 -0.07 5.05 -16.03
C ASN A 55 -0.92 5.40 -14.81
N ASP A 56 -0.31 5.41 -13.62
CA ASP A 56 -0.97 5.72 -12.35
C ASP A 56 -1.02 7.23 -12.01
N GLY A 57 -0.67 8.10 -12.97
CA GLY A 57 -0.57 9.54 -12.76
C GLY A 57 0.69 9.98 -11.98
N GLY A 58 1.64 9.05 -11.82
CA GLY A 58 2.84 9.17 -11.01
C GLY A 58 2.57 8.93 -9.53
N LEU A 59 1.56 8.12 -9.19
CA LEU A 59 1.20 7.82 -7.79
C LEU A 59 2.39 7.19 -7.05
N PHE A 60 3.03 6.19 -7.67
CA PHE A 60 4.17 5.49 -7.08
C PHE A 60 5.54 5.87 -7.68
N ALA A 61 5.59 6.91 -8.52
CA ALA A 61 6.82 7.32 -9.20
C ALA A 61 7.96 7.70 -8.23
N ALA A 62 7.63 8.26 -7.06
CA ALA A 62 8.63 8.61 -6.04
C ALA A 62 9.27 7.38 -5.39
N ASP A 63 8.58 6.24 -5.38
CA ASP A 63 9.10 4.97 -4.87
C ASP A 63 9.83 4.17 -5.97
N GLY A 64 9.84 4.70 -7.21
CA GLY A 64 10.39 4.02 -8.37
C GLY A 64 9.62 2.78 -8.78
N PHE A 65 8.34 2.65 -8.39
CA PHE A 65 7.52 1.53 -8.80
C PHE A 65 6.86 1.77 -10.17
N ASP A 66 6.93 0.75 -11.02
CA ASP A 66 6.12 0.64 -12.23
C ASP A 66 4.92 -0.29 -11.94
N THR A 67 3.73 0.29 -12.03
CA THR A 67 2.44 -0.37 -11.78
C THR A 67 1.67 -0.66 -13.07
N SER A 68 2.29 -0.43 -14.23
CA SER A 68 1.67 -0.71 -15.52
C SER A 68 1.43 -2.21 -15.69
N LEU A 69 0.36 -2.56 -16.41
CA LEU A 69 0.03 -3.94 -16.75
C LEU A 69 1.18 -4.61 -17.52
N GLU A 70 1.92 -3.87 -18.34
CA GLU A 70 3.09 -4.39 -19.05
C GLU A 70 4.20 -4.82 -18.07
N ALA A 71 4.52 -3.96 -17.10
CA ALA A 71 5.50 -4.28 -16.06
C ALA A 71 5.02 -5.45 -15.19
N VAL A 72 3.78 -5.41 -14.73
CA VAL A 72 3.16 -6.51 -13.95
C VAL A 72 3.22 -7.83 -14.72
N GLN A 73 2.92 -7.84 -16.02
CA GLN A 73 3.01 -9.03 -16.86
C GLN A 73 4.43 -9.56 -16.98
N ALA A 74 5.41 -8.68 -17.24
CA ALA A 74 6.80 -9.06 -17.40
C ALA A 74 7.32 -9.74 -16.12
N TYR A 75 7.10 -9.11 -14.97
CA TYR A 75 7.56 -9.64 -13.69
C TYR A 75 6.78 -10.88 -13.24
N SER A 76 5.46 -10.95 -13.46
CA SER A 76 4.72 -12.18 -13.21
C SER A 76 5.30 -13.35 -14.01
N ARG A 77 5.72 -13.16 -15.27
CA ARG A 77 6.36 -14.22 -16.05
C ARG A 77 7.70 -14.65 -15.44
N ASP A 78 8.51 -13.70 -14.98
CA ASP A 78 9.81 -14.00 -14.38
C ASP A 78 9.62 -14.79 -13.07
N TYR A 79 8.69 -14.38 -12.20
CA TYR A 79 8.34 -15.12 -10.98
C TYR A 79 7.71 -16.50 -11.27
N LEU A 80 6.93 -16.64 -12.35
CA LEU A 80 6.42 -17.93 -12.79
C LEU A 80 7.56 -18.89 -13.16
N GLN A 81 8.61 -18.38 -13.80
CA GLN A 81 9.77 -19.16 -14.21
C GLN A 81 10.64 -19.57 -13.01
N ASP A 82 10.85 -18.64 -12.07
CA ASP A 82 11.79 -18.84 -10.96
C ASP A 82 11.16 -19.62 -9.79
N TYR A 83 9.87 -19.41 -9.51
CA TYR A 83 9.18 -19.96 -8.33
C TYR A 83 7.95 -20.83 -8.64
N GLY A 84 7.49 -20.85 -9.90
CA GLY A 84 6.40 -21.72 -10.34
C GLY A 84 4.99 -21.18 -10.12
N ALA A 85 3.99 -21.92 -10.62
CA ALA A 85 2.59 -21.48 -10.64
C ALA A 85 1.97 -21.38 -9.24
N ASP A 86 2.38 -22.24 -8.29
CA ASP A 86 1.89 -22.22 -6.91
C ASP A 86 2.26 -20.92 -6.19
N PHE A 87 3.44 -20.37 -6.52
CA PHE A 87 3.85 -19.07 -6.01
C PHE A 87 2.91 -17.96 -6.48
N LEU A 88 2.62 -17.91 -7.79
CA LEU A 88 1.70 -16.91 -8.34
C LEU A 88 0.24 -17.14 -7.98
N ALA A 89 -0.15 -18.36 -7.61
CA ALA A 89 -1.46 -18.61 -7.05
C ALA A 89 -1.65 -17.96 -5.67
N ARG A 90 -0.53 -17.77 -4.94
CA ARG A 90 -0.51 -17.07 -3.65
C ARG A 90 -0.18 -15.58 -3.79
N PHE A 91 0.72 -15.18 -4.67
CA PHE A 91 1.20 -13.80 -4.78
C PHE A 91 0.94 -13.25 -6.19
N HIS A 92 0.10 -12.23 -6.29
CA HIS A 92 -0.05 -11.49 -7.54
C HIS A 92 0.88 -10.29 -7.55
N VAL A 93 1.80 -10.23 -8.51
CA VAL A 93 2.65 -9.04 -8.70
C VAL A 93 1.75 -7.82 -8.94
N PHE A 94 1.99 -6.76 -8.18
CA PHE A 94 1.26 -5.48 -8.26
C PHE A 94 2.15 -4.39 -8.87
N ALA A 95 3.42 -4.35 -8.48
CA ALA A 95 4.36 -3.37 -8.99
C ALA A 95 5.77 -3.95 -9.03
N SER A 96 6.63 -3.37 -9.86
CA SER A 96 8.04 -3.71 -9.92
C SER A 96 8.92 -2.47 -9.82
N SER A 97 10.20 -2.65 -9.48
CA SER A 97 11.17 -1.56 -9.50
C SER A 97 12.57 -2.09 -9.82
N PRO A 98 13.47 -1.28 -10.40
CA PRO A 98 14.87 -1.65 -10.51
C PRO A 98 15.58 -1.74 -9.14
N ALA A 99 15.06 -1.03 -8.14
CA ALA A 99 15.64 -0.98 -6.80
C ALA A 99 15.15 -2.12 -5.89
N VAL A 100 14.02 -2.74 -6.21
CA VAL A 100 13.39 -3.82 -5.43
C VAL A 100 12.72 -4.83 -6.35
N GLU A 101 12.83 -6.14 -6.08
CA GLU A 101 12.40 -7.16 -7.05
C GLU A 101 10.91 -7.08 -7.40
N ALA A 102 10.02 -7.03 -6.39
CA ALA A 102 8.59 -6.84 -6.64
C ALA A 102 7.82 -6.38 -5.39
N VAL A 103 6.67 -5.74 -5.63
CA VAL A 103 5.59 -5.58 -4.68
C VAL A 103 4.44 -6.49 -5.14
N ALA A 104 3.93 -7.32 -4.25
CA ALA A 104 2.90 -8.30 -4.58
C ALA A 104 1.69 -8.21 -3.64
N ILE A 105 0.56 -8.73 -4.07
CA ILE A 105 -0.65 -8.91 -3.27
C ILE A 105 -0.69 -10.39 -2.86
N GLU A 106 -0.59 -10.66 -1.56
CA GLU A 106 -0.70 -12.02 -1.02
C GLU A 106 -2.17 -12.41 -0.87
N ARG A 107 -2.49 -13.63 -1.30
CA ARG A 107 -3.81 -14.24 -1.17
C ARG A 107 -3.82 -15.19 0.00
N ILE A 108 -4.61 -14.85 1.02
CA ILE A 108 -4.80 -15.67 2.22
C ILE A 108 -6.28 -16.10 2.27
N GLY A 109 -6.68 -16.98 1.35
CA GLY A 109 -8.08 -17.43 1.25
C GLY A 109 -9.06 -16.29 0.98
N ASP A 110 -10.16 -16.24 1.74
CA ASP A 110 -11.18 -15.17 1.68
C ASP A 110 -10.81 -13.94 2.53
N ALA A 111 -9.63 -13.94 3.16
CA ALA A 111 -9.19 -12.85 4.02
C ALA A 111 -8.74 -11.63 3.19
N GLN A 112 -8.40 -10.55 3.89
CA GLN A 112 -7.80 -9.39 3.26
C GLN A 112 -6.52 -9.78 2.54
N GLU A 113 -6.34 -9.18 1.37
CA GLU A 113 -5.20 -9.44 0.50
C GLU A 113 -4.11 -8.41 0.80
N PRO A 114 -3.18 -8.67 1.74
CA PRO A 114 -2.17 -7.70 2.07
C PRO A 114 -1.24 -7.49 0.88
N VAL A 115 -0.79 -6.25 0.73
CA VAL A 115 0.32 -5.93 -0.14
C VAL A 115 1.60 -6.22 0.63
N VAL A 116 2.50 -6.96 0.01
CA VAL A 116 3.76 -7.40 0.57
C VAL A 116 4.91 -6.90 -0.30
N PHE A 117 6.01 -6.61 0.37
CA PHE A 117 7.30 -6.35 -0.25
C PHE A 117 8.03 -7.68 -0.41
N MET A 118 8.45 -8.02 -1.64
CA MET A 118 9.28 -9.19 -1.89
C MET A 118 10.74 -8.83 -1.67
N GLU A 119 11.39 -9.50 -0.71
CA GLU A 119 12.78 -9.30 -0.37
C GLU A 119 13.68 -10.15 -1.27
N ASN A 120 14.83 -9.61 -1.65
CA ASN A 120 15.80 -10.30 -2.52
C ASN A 120 16.58 -11.35 -1.71
N ASP A 121 16.00 -12.54 -1.57
CA ASP A 121 16.72 -13.73 -1.13
C ASP A 121 16.65 -14.80 -2.22
N GLN A 122 17.78 -14.97 -2.91
CA GLN A 122 17.96 -15.88 -4.06
C GLN A 122 17.70 -17.36 -3.73
N ARG A 123 17.46 -17.73 -2.47
CA ARG A 123 17.25 -19.12 -2.05
C ARG A 123 15.83 -19.41 -1.61
N HIS A 124 15.12 -18.42 -1.06
CA HIS A 124 13.74 -18.54 -0.64
C HIS A 124 13.04 -17.19 -0.76
N PRO A 125 11.83 -17.10 -1.34
CA PRO A 125 11.09 -15.84 -1.32
C PRO A 125 10.77 -15.49 0.15
N SER A 126 11.41 -14.45 0.68
CA SER A 126 10.97 -13.78 1.90
C SER A 126 10.15 -12.56 1.53
N TRP A 127 9.17 -12.24 2.37
CA TRP A 127 8.34 -11.06 2.17
C TRP A 127 8.01 -10.41 3.51
N SER A 128 7.89 -9.09 3.45
CA SER A 128 7.46 -8.29 4.58
C SER A 128 6.14 -7.58 4.24
N PRO A 129 5.19 -7.47 5.18
CA PRO A 129 3.97 -6.73 4.94
C PRO A 129 4.29 -5.27 4.59
N LEU A 130 3.64 -4.74 3.55
CA LEU A 130 3.70 -3.33 3.15
C LEU A 130 2.38 -2.62 3.46
N ALA A 131 1.26 -3.31 3.25
CA ALA A 131 -0.07 -2.80 3.56
C ALA A 131 -1.09 -3.92 3.80
N ASP A 132 -2.11 -3.67 4.61
CA ASP A 132 -3.24 -4.63 4.79
C ASP A 132 -4.10 -4.80 3.53
N SER A 133 -4.02 -3.87 2.57
CA SER A 133 -4.73 -3.96 1.30
C SER A 133 -4.17 -2.99 0.25
N LEU A 134 -4.49 -3.25 -1.02
CA LEU A 134 -4.15 -2.36 -2.13
C LEU A 134 -4.71 -0.94 -1.94
N LEU A 135 -5.95 -0.83 -1.44
CA LEU A 135 -6.59 0.46 -1.18
C LEU A 135 -5.80 1.24 -0.12
N THR A 136 -5.44 0.57 0.98
CA THR A 136 -4.64 1.18 2.06
C THR A 136 -3.33 1.74 1.51
N LEU A 137 -2.65 0.98 0.66
CA LEU A 137 -1.40 1.41 0.04
C LEU A 137 -1.59 2.64 -0.88
N CYS A 138 -2.56 2.59 -1.80
CA CYS A 138 -2.77 3.65 -2.79
C CYS A 138 -3.15 4.98 -2.12
N PHE A 139 -4.07 4.93 -1.16
CA PHE A 139 -4.52 6.13 -0.46
C PHE A 139 -3.50 6.64 0.56
N GLY A 140 -2.74 5.75 1.21
CA GLY A 140 -1.59 6.14 2.03
C GLY A 140 -0.56 6.91 1.19
N THR A 141 -0.28 6.41 -0.02
CA THR A 141 0.65 7.06 -0.96
C THR A 141 0.12 8.42 -1.43
N ALA A 142 -1.17 8.51 -1.76
CA ALA A 142 -1.81 9.78 -2.14
C ALA A 142 -1.73 10.84 -1.03
N PHE A 143 -1.93 10.42 0.22
CA PHE A 143 -1.81 11.33 1.37
C PHE A 143 -0.36 11.79 1.58
N ILE A 144 0.62 10.89 1.52
CA ILE A 144 2.05 11.24 1.60
C ILE A 144 2.41 12.31 0.56
N ARG A 145 1.89 12.15 -0.66
CA ARG A 145 2.04 13.11 -1.76
C ARG A 145 1.35 14.45 -1.47
N GLU A 146 0.09 14.42 -1.02
CA GLU A 146 -0.69 15.60 -0.63
C GLU A 146 0.08 16.45 0.40
N MET A 147 0.65 15.77 1.40
CA MET A 147 1.39 16.40 2.49
C MET A 147 2.84 16.74 2.15
N LYS A 148 3.31 16.41 0.94
CA LYS A 148 4.70 16.60 0.48
C LYS A 148 5.73 15.99 1.44
N ILE A 149 5.40 14.86 2.05
CA ILE A 149 6.30 14.18 2.99
C ILE A 149 7.43 13.55 2.18
N ARG A 150 8.67 13.93 2.50
CA ARG A 150 9.85 13.57 1.71
C ARG A 150 10.63 12.36 2.23
N PHE A 151 10.29 11.83 3.41
CA PHE A 151 11.13 10.83 4.10
C PHE A 151 10.32 9.77 4.85
N GLY A 152 10.73 8.51 4.67
CA GLY A 152 10.41 7.37 5.53
C GLY A 152 8.98 6.82 5.41
N ARG A 153 8.88 5.54 5.01
CA ARG A 153 7.69 4.71 5.27
C ARG A 153 8.02 3.74 6.39
N CYS A 154 7.35 3.87 7.53
CA CYS A 154 7.40 2.87 8.59
C CYS A 154 6.01 2.27 8.75
N LEU A 155 5.91 0.96 8.48
CA LEU A 155 4.74 0.17 8.82
C LEU A 155 4.93 -0.32 10.25
N LEU A 156 4.03 0.09 11.14
CA LEU A 156 3.85 -0.56 12.43
C LEU A 156 2.69 -1.55 12.30
N THR A 157 3.00 -2.83 12.40
CA THR A 157 2.01 -3.90 12.54
C THR A 157 1.66 -4.06 14.02
N ARG A 158 0.36 -4.00 14.32
CA ARG A 158 -0.18 -4.13 15.67
C ARG A 158 -0.12 -5.58 16.17
N GLY A 159 0.30 -5.76 17.41
CA GLY A 159 0.09 -6.99 18.17
C GLY A 159 -1.39 -7.20 18.59
N PRO A 160 -1.79 -8.40 19.01
CA PRO A 160 -3.21 -8.80 19.13
C PRO A 160 -4.06 -8.07 20.20
N THR A 161 -3.52 -7.15 21.02
CA THR A 161 -4.15 -6.75 22.30
C THR A 161 -4.67 -5.30 22.44
N SER A 162 -4.40 -4.36 21.52
CA SER A 162 -4.66 -2.91 21.76
C SER A 162 -5.70 -2.28 20.82
N SER A 163 -6.95 -2.01 21.24
CA SER A 163 -8.05 -1.64 20.32
C SER A 163 -7.75 -0.40 19.44
N THR A 164 -8.41 -0.30 18.28
CA THR A 164 -8.32 0.87 17.39
C THR A 164 -8.67 2.18 18.10
N ALA A 165 -9.56 2.12 19.10
CA ALA A 165 -9.93 3.26 19.92
C ALA A 165 -8.78 3.73 20.82
N ASP A 166 -8.04 2.81 21.43
CA ASP A 166 -6.89 3.11 22.30
C ASP A 166 -5.76 3.80 21.51
N LEU A 167 -5.49 3.30 20.29
CA LEU A 167 -4.53 3.93 19.37
C LEU A 167 -4.94 5.36 19.00
N ARG A 168 -6.23 5.58 18.69
CA ARG A 168 -6.76 6.92 18.35
C ARG A 168 -6.64 7.88 19.52
N GLU A 169 -6.94 7.42 20.74
CA GLU A 169 -6.79 8.21 21.95
C GLU A 169 -5.33 8.58 22.20
N HIS A 170 -4.41 7.63 22.05
CA HIS A 170 -2.97 7.86 22.23
C HIS A 170 -2.39 8.81 21.19
N LEU A 171 -2.82 8.71 19.93
CA LEU A 171 -2.39 9.63 18.89
C LEU A 171 -2.95 11.03 19.13
N ARG A 172 -4.22 11.14 19.57
CA ARG A 172 -4.82 12.43 19.93
C ARG A 172 -4.10 13.08 21.10
N SER A 173 -3.73 12.30 22.13
CA SER A 173 -2.97 12.81 23.28
C SER A 173 -1.53 13.23 22.90
N ALA A 174 -0.98 12.64 21.85
CA ALA A 174 0.29 13.04 21.23
C ALA A 174 0.19 14.24 20.28
N GLY A 175 -0.97 14.91 20.19
CA GLY A 175 -1.17 16.11 19.36
C GLY A 175 -1.54 15.84 17.90
N VAL A 176 -1.91 14.61 17.56
CA VAL A 176 -2.31 14.23 16.20
C VAL A 176 -3.75 14.66 15.92
N VAL A 177 -3.94 15.48 14.88
CA VAL A 177 -5.24 15.94 14.38
C VAL A 177 -5.86 14.88 13.49
N GLU A 178 -7.11 14.53 13.81
CA GLU A 178 -7.91 13.50 13.18
C GLU A 178 -8.51 13.99 11.84
N GLU A 179 -8.20 13.38 10.69
CA GLU A 179 -8.90 13.64 9.43
C GLU A 179 -9.76 12.45 8.98
N PRO A 180 -11.05 12.67 8.65
CA PRO A 180 -11.93 11.60 8.19
C PRO A 180 -11.49 11.07 6.82
N PHE A 181 -11.58 9.76 6.68
CA PHE A 181 -11.38 9.08 5.41
C PHE A 181 -12.70 8.42 5.01
N THR A 182 -13.14 8.64 3.78
CA THR A 182 -14.46 8.15 3.35
C THR A 182 -14.38 6.69 2.90
N ASP A 183 -15.29 5.91 3.47
CA ASP A 183 -15.92 4.64 3.04
C ASP A 183 -15.08 3.38 2.78
N SER A 184 -13.76 3.39 2.95
CA SER A 184 -12.98 2.13 2.87
C SER A 184 -11.66 2.08 3.66
N VAL A 185 -11.21 3.20 4.23
CA VAL A 185 -10.13 3.29 5.23
C VAL A 185 -10.68 4.11 6.39
N SER A 186 -10.37 3.74 7.63
CA SER A 186 -11.14 4.25 8.77
C SER A 186 -10.65 5.61 9.25
N TRP A 187 -9.36 5.95 9.10
CA TRP A 187 -8.86 7.24 9.59
C TRP A 187 -7.38 7.55 9.25
N TYR A 188 -6.99 8.84 9.17
CA TYR A 188 -5.59 9.31 9.10
C TYR A 188 -5.28 10.51 10.02
N GLY A 189 -4.08 10.54 10.62
CA GLY A 189 -3.68 11.55 11.61
C GLY A 189 -2.45 12.41 11.26
N ARG A 190 -2.50 13.72 11.58
CA ARG A 190 -1.43 14.71 11.32
C ARG A 190 -0.90 15.41 12.58
N LEU A 191 0.42 15.60 12.73
CA LEU A 191 1.03 16.51 13.73
C LEU A 191 1.25 17.91 13.13
N GLU A 192 1.23 18.99 13.94
CA GLU A 192 1.20 20.43 13.57
C GLU A 192 2.26 20.96 12.57
N GLU A 193 3.16 20.13 12.05
CA GLU A 193 4.15 20.50 11.02
C GLU A 193 4.06 19.67 9.72
N GLY A 194 2.93 19.01 9.46
CA GLY A 194 2.72 18.26 8.21
C GLY A 194 3.28 16.83 8.22
N THR A 195 3.70 16.34 9.39
CA THR A 195 4.13 14.95 9.62
C THR A 195 2.92 14.03 9.69
N LEU A 196 2.88 12.98 8.86
CA LEU A 196 1.85 11.92 8.91
C LEU A 196 2.18 10.95 10.04
N VAL A 197 1.23 10.71 10.93
CA VAL A 197 1.45 9.85 12.10
C VAL A 197 0.68 8.53 12.04
N ALA A 198 -0.44 8.44 11.31
CA ALA A 198 -1.17 7.18 11.23
C ALA A 198 -2.10 7.11 10.02
N ALA A 199 -2.24 5.90 9.47
CA ALA A 199 -3.29 5.51 8.55
C ALA A 199 -3.85 4.19 9.07
N VAL A 200 -5.10 4.17 9.50
CA VAL A 200 -5.72 3.02 10.16
C VAL A 200 -6.93 2.56 9.35
N ARG A 201 -6.93 1.29 8.95
CA ARG A 201 -8.13 0.61 8.47
C ARG A 201 -8.68 -0.23 9.63
N GLU A 202 -9.85 0.14 10.11
CA GLU A 202 -10.62 -0.70 11.04
C GLU A 202 -11.29 -1.77 10.19
N THR A 203 -10.87 -3.00 10.39
CA THR A 203 -11.49 -4.13 9.73
C THR A 203 -11.80 -5.19 10.77
N ALA A 204 -12.64 -6.16 10.43
CA ALA A 204 -12.88 -7.32 11.31
C ALA A 204 -11.61 -8.17 11.58
N SER A 205 -10.46 -7.79 11.00
CA SER A 205 -9.15 -8.36 11.30
C SER A 205 -8.62 -7.85 12.65
N PRO A 206 -7.95 -8.69 13.46
CA PRO A 206 -7.28 -8.26 14.68
C PRO A 206 -6.06 -7.35 14.42
N HIS A 207 -5.66 -7.17 13.16
CA HIS A 207 -4.49 -6.39 12.77
C HIS A 207 -4.88 -4.97 12.34
N THR A 208 -4.17 -3.99 12.88
CA THR A 208 -4.22 -2.59 12.46
C THR A 208 -2.85 -2.20 11.96
N SER A 209 -2.72 -1.91 10.65
CA SER A 209 -1.54 -1.21 10.16
C SER A 209 -1.58 0.25 10.58
N VAL A 210 -0.43 0.78 11.01
CA VAL A 210 -0.21 2.21 11.26
C VAL A 210 0.99 2.68 10.45
N TYR A 211 0.79 3.71 9.63
CA TYR A 211 1.84 4.27 8.80
C TYR A 211 2.36 5.57 9.42
N LEU A 212 3.63 5.56 9.78
CA LEU A 212 4.36 6.75 10.25
C LEU A 212 5.28 7.26 9.13
N CYS A 213 5.20 8.55 8.81
CA CYS A 213 6.07 9.17 7.81
C CYS A 213 6.62 10.52 8.30
N GLY A 214 7.88 10.84 7.94
CA GLY A 214 8.58 12.08 8.30
C GLY A 214 9.88 11.86 9.10
N ALA A 215 10.73 12.89 9.19
CA ALA A 215 12.03 12.81 9.88
C ALA A 215 11.92 12.50 11.39
N SER A 216 10.78 12.88 12.00
CA SER A 216 10.41 12.57 13.39
C SER A 216 9.60 11.26 13.54
N ALA A 217 9.34 10.54 12.44
CA ALA A 217 8.62 9.26 12.45
C ALA A 217 9.35 8.20 13.25
N SER A 218 10.69 8.14 13.20
CA SER A 218 11.46 7.13 13.94
C SER A 218 11.49 7.39 15.46
N SER A 219 11.29 8.64 15.91
CA SER A 219 11.15 8.98 17.34
C SER A 219 9.73 8.77 17.85
N LEU A 220 8.72 9.12 17.06
CA LEU A 220 7.31 8.81 17.35
C LEU A 220 7.03 7.30 17.29
N ALA A 221 7.61 6.57 16.33
CA ALA A 221 7.54 5.12 16.23
C ALA A 221 8.07 4.47 17.50
N ARG A 222 9.23 4.91 18.00
CA ARG A 222 9.83 4.38 19.22
C ARG A 222 8.98 4.67 20.47
N GLY A 223 8.33 5.83 20.54
CA GLY A 223 7.36 6.14 21.60
C GLY A 223 6.12 5.27 21.52
N LEU A 224 5.51 5.17 20.34
CA LEU A 224 4.30 4.37 20.09
C LEU A 224 4.54 2.86 20.29
N VAL A 225 5.68 2.33 19.86
CA VAL A 225 6.09 0.93 20.07
C VAL A 225 6.21 0.62 21.56
N ARG A 226 6.81 1.54 22.33
CA ARG A 226 6.97 1.41 23.78
C ARG A 226 5.63 1.51 24.52
N ASP A 227 4.78 2.45 24.13
CA ASP A 227 3.54 2.77 24.86
C ASP A 227 2.38 1.83 24.50
N LEU A 228 2.35 1.32 23.26
CA LEU A 228 1.25 0.48 22.73
C LEU A 228 1.64 -1.00 22.52
N GLN A 229 2.85 -1.40 22.96
CA GLN A 229 3.40 -2.75 22.78
C GLN A 229 3.30 -3.23 21.32
N LEU A 230 3.62 -2.35 20.38
CA LEU A 230 3.65 -2.71 18.96
C LEU A 230 4.92 -3.51 18.65
N ASP A 231 4.91 -4.34 17.61
CA ASP A 231 6.14 -4.97 17.14
C ASP A 231 7.14 -3.90 16.68
N GLU A 232 8.44 -4.20 16.80
CA GLU A 232 9.48 -3.23 16.42
C GLU A 232 9.28 -2.72 14.99
N PRO A 233 9.54 -1.41 14.76
CA PRO A 233 9.31 -0.79 13.47
C PRO A 233 10.18 -1.45 12.40
N ARG A 234 9.55 -2.13 11.44
CA ARG A 234 10.23 -2.51 10.21
C ARG A 234 10.30 -1.27 9.33
N VAL A 235 11.49 -0.68 9.28
CA VAL A 235 11.78 0.46 8.41
C VAL A 235 11.80 -0.06 6.98
N SER A 236 10.94 0.50 6.13
CA SER A 236 11.04 0.24 4.70
C SER A 236 12.40 0.75 4.21
N PRO A 237 13.13 0.02 3.34
CA PRO A 237 14.45 0.44 2.87
C PRO A 237 14.44 1.76 2.07
N PHE A 238 13.26 2.31 1.74
CA PHE A 238 13.11 3.60 1.09
C PHE A 238 13.29 4.75 2.11
N ALA A 239 14.54 5.22 2.21
CA ALA A 239 14.95 6.45 2.88
C ALA A 239 15.53 7.44 1.87
#